data_AF-A0A9P1N9V2-F1
#
_entry.id   AF-A0A9P1N9V2-F1
#
_cell.length_a   1.000
_cell.length_b   1.000
_cell.length_c   1.000
_cell.angle_alpha   90.00
_cell.angle_beta   90.00
_cell.angle_gamma   90.00
#
_symmetry.space_group_name_H-M   'P 1'
#
loop_
_entity.id
_entity.type
_entity.pdbx_description
1 polymer ?
#
loop_
_entity_poly.entity_id
_entity_poly.type
_entity_poly.pdbx_seq_one_letter_code
_entity_poly.pdbx_strand_id
1 'polypeptide(L)'
;MFAYTFAVISVHFLYRYFAICKHHWLSLFFKPRFICLTICSVLLYGSSYILLIAIFMWPNEETRLVLDLDFIQKYNETTKNIPFFIGTYGPESDRSGLISMGSAAIILLISLIFDAILAKNIHYSIKNLNLSDNVKKIHRNLLITLIIQTTIPSILTFFPCLIIWFYPFLNLDFSYYSNSIFVPMVNCYPFIDPIVITLALNDYRMVVFKCFKRPTQIHSYNTSTFFTTVLT
;
A
#
# COMPACT_ATOMS: atom_id res chain seq x y z
N MET A 1 -1.48 -1.88 -9.54
CA MET A 1 -1.91 -2.54 -8.28
C MET A 1 -1.50 -1.73 -7.05
N PHE A 2 -0.21 -1.41 -6.88
CA PHE A 2 0.34 -0.62 -5.77
C PHE A 2 -0.45 0.64 -5.41
N ALA A 3 -0.75 1.51 -6.40
CA ALA A 3 -1.48 2.75 -6.15
C ALA A 3 -2.88 2.54 -5.52
N TYR A 4 -3.58 1.46 -5.86
CA TYR A 4 -4.87 1.15 -5.24
C TYR A 4 -4.71 0.75 -3.77
N THR A 5 -3.66 0.01 -3.43
CA THR A 5 -3.35 -0.35 -2.03
C THR A 5 -3.12 0.90 -1.18
N PHE A 6 -2.37 1.89 -1.69
CA PHE A 6 -2.17 3.16 -0.98
C PHE A 6 -3.48 3.93 -0.79
N ALA A 7 -4.31 4.03 -1.82
CA ALA A 7 -5.60 4.71 -1.69
C ALA A 7 -6.50 4.06 -0.63
N VAL A 8 -6.53 2.73 -0.57
CA VAL A 8 -7.29 1.99 0.46
C VAL A 8 -6.72 2.28 1.85
N ILE A 9 -5.39 2.27 2.02
CA ILE A 9 -4.74 2.64 3.29
C ILE A 9 -5.14 4.06 3.72
N SER A 10 -5.13 5.04 2.81
CA SER A 10 -5.53 6.41 3.13
C SER A 10 -7.00 6.50 3.54
N VAL A 11 -7.89 5.72 2.93
CA VAL A 11 -9.29 5.60 3.37
C VAL A 11 -9.38 5.01 4.79
N HIS A 12 -8.55 4.04 5.15
CA HIS A 12 -8.49 3.51 6.52
C HIS A 12 -8.02 4.56 7.54
N PHE A 13 -7.02 5.39 7.21
CA PHE A 13 -6.62 6.52 8.05
C PHE A 13 -7.76 7.51 8.23
N LEU A 14 -8.46 7.85 7.14
CA LEU A 14 -9.60 8.76 7.18
C LEU A 14 -10.76 8.23 8.04
N TYR A 15 -11.10 6.96 7.86
CA TYR A 15 -12.13 6.28 8.67
C TYR A 15 -11.80 6.38 10.17
N ARG A 16 -10.56 6.09 10.55
CA ARG A 16 -10.13 6.14 11.96
C ARG A 16 -10.10 7.56 12.51
N TYR A 17 -9.70 8.52 11.68
CA TYR A 17 -9.78 9.92 12.04
C TYR A 17 -11.22 10.32 12.37
N PHE A 18 -12.20 9.91 11.56
CA PHE A 18 -13.62 10.16 11.88
C PHE A 18 -14.07 9.40 13.13
N ALA A 19 -13.67 8.15 13.29
CA ALA A 19 -14.08 7.35 14.45
C ALA A 19 -13.62 7.95 15.80
N ILE A 20 -12.41 8.53 15.84
CA ILE A 20 -11.78 9.01 17.08
C ILE A 20 -11.93 10.52 17.25
N CYS A 21 -11.61 11.31 16.21
CA CYS A 21 -11.54 12.77 16.32
C CYS A 21 -12.86 13.47 16.00
N LYS A 22 -13.70 12.85 15.16
CA LYS A 22 -14.92 13.48 14.60
C LYS A 22 -16.08 12.49 14.54
N HIS A 23 -16.43 11.91 15.67
CA HIS A 23 -17.39 10.80 15.75
C HIS A 23 -18.72 11.06 15.01
N HIS A 24 -19.25 12.29 15.03
CA HIS A 24 -20.47 12.65 14.30
C HIS A 24 -20.38 12.37 12.78
N TRP A 25 -19.20 12.53 12.18
CA TRP A 25 -18.93 12.30 10.76
C TRP A 25 -18.76 10.82 10.42
N LEU A 26 -18.59 9.94 11.41
CA LEU A 26 -18.46 8.50 11.20
C LEU A 26 -19.70 7.90 10.51
N SER A 27 -20.89 8.46 10.82
CA SER A 27 -22.15 8.05 10.20
C SER A 27 -22.14 8.13 8.66
N LEU A 28 -21.27 8.96 8.07
CA LEU A 28 -21.12 9.06 6.63
C LEU A 28 -20.61 7.76 6.01
N PHE A 29 -19.67 7.05 6.65
CA PHE A 29 -19.12 5.79 6.13
C PHE A 29 -20.15 4.68 5.98
N PHE A 30 -21.31 4.80 6.62
CA PHE A 30 -22.42 3.86 6.50
C PHE A 30 -23.47 4.29 5.48
N LYS A 31 -23.39 5.51 4.92
CA LYS A 31 -24.30 5.99 3.88
C LYS A 31 -23.85 5.47 2.50
N PRO A 32 -24.75 4.90 1.69
CA PRO A 32 -24.40 4.29 0.40
C PRO A 32 -23.71 5.28 -0.56
N ARG A 33 -24.14 6.56 -0.55
CA ARG A 33 -23.53 7.61 -1.37
C ARG A 33 -22.05 7.84 -1.02
N PHE A 34 -21.71 7.82 0.26
CA PHE A 34 -20.34 8.05 0.71
C PHE A 34 -19.47 6.81 0.47
N ILE A 35 -20.02 5.61 0.66
CA ILE A 35 -19.33 4.35 0.27
C ILE A 35 -18.99 4.39 -1.22
N CYS A 36 -19.96 4.73 -2.07
CA CYS A 36 -19.73 4.88 -3.50
C CYS A 36 -18.64 5.94 -3.78
N LEU A 37 -18.67 7.08 -3.09
CA LEU A 37 -17.64 8.12 -3.23
C LEU A 37 -16.25 7.58 -2.86
N THR A 38 -16.13 6.81 -1.76
CA THR A 38 -14.84 6.25 -1.34
C THR A 38 -14.31 5.21 -2.33
N ILE A 39 -15.19 4.37 -2.89
CA ILE A 39 -14.81 3.41 -3.94
C ILE A 39 -14.36 4.17 -5.18
N CYS A 40 -15.14 5.16 -5.63
CA CYS A 40 -14.77 6.01 -6.76
C CYS A 40 -13.45 6.74 -6.54
N SER A 41 -13.17 7.27 -5.34
CA SER A 41 -11.90 7.94 -5.06
C SER A 41 -10.71 6.98 -5.12
N VAL A 42 -10.88 5.76 -4.62
CA VAL A 42 -9.84 4.71 -4.73
C VAL A 42 -9.60 4.35 -6.20
N LEU A 43 -10.68 4.18 -6.96
CA LEU A 43 -10.59 3.85 -8.38
C LEU A 43 -9.92 4.96 -9.18
N LEU A 44 -10.31 6.22 -8.95
CA LEU A 44 -9.73 7.38 -9.62
C LEU A 44 -8.24 7.52 -9.28
N TYR A 45 -7.87 7.42 -8.01
CA TYR A 45 -6.47 7.51 -7.59
C TYR A 45 -5.61 6.43 -8.26
N GLY A 46 -6.01 5.16 -8.14
CA GLY A 46 -5.22 4.07 -8.72
C GLY A 46 -5.17 4.11 -10.25
N SER A 47 -6.27 4.51 -10.89
CA SER A 47 -6.33 4.63 -12.36
C SER A 47 -5.51 5.81 -12.86
N SER A 48 -5.44 6.92 -12.11
CA SER A 48 -4.61 8.08 -12.47
C SER A 48 -3.13 7.70 -12.54
N TYR A 49 -2.68 6.82 -11.65
CA TYR A 49 -1.30 6.31 -11.64
C TYR A 49 -1.02 5.41 -12.85
N ILE A 50 -1.95 4.50 -13.18
CA ILE A 50 -1.82 3.65 -14.37
C ILE A 50 -1.83 4.48 -15.64
N LEU A 51 -2.74 5.45 -15.74
CA LEU A 51 -2.84 6.35 -16.88
C LEU A 51 -1.56 7.16 -17.07
N LEU A 52 -0.96 7.62 -15.98
CA LEU A 52 0.31 8.35 -16.00
C LEU A 52 1.45 7.49 -16.56
N ILE A 53 1.56 6.23 -16.13
CA ILE A 53 2.53 5.29 -16.71
C ILE A 53 2.19 5.02 -18.18
N ALA A 54 0.92 4.81 -18.52
CA ALA A 54 0.50 4.51 -19.87
C ALA A 54 0.72 5.68 -20.85
N ILE A 55 0.58 6.93 -20.42
CA ILE A 55 0.80 8.09 -21.29
C ILE A 55 2.30 8.33 -21.49
N PHE A 56 3.10 8.28 -20.42
CA PHE A 56 4.49 8.70 -20.47
C PHE A 56 5.48 7.57 -20.76
N MET A 57 5.12 6.31 -20.52
CA MET A 57 6.04 5.17 -20.67
C MET A 57 5.60 4.16 -21.71
N TRP A 58 4.59 4.49 -22.52
CA TRP A 58 4.22 3.63 -23.63
C TRP A 58 5.32 3.67 -24.69
N PRO A 59 5.83 2.51 -25.13
CA PRO A 59 6.90 2.47 -26.12
C PRO A 59 6.37 2.85 -27.51
N ASN A 60 6.99 3.86 -28.11
CA ASN A 60 6.80 4.24 -29.51
C ASN A 60 7.55 3.26 -30.44
N GLU A 61 7.23 3.27 -31.74
CA GLU A 61 7.85 2.38 -32.74
C GLU A 61 9.38 2.46 -32.74
N GLU A 62 9.95 3.66 -32.64
CA GLU A 62 11.40 3.87 -32.57
C GLU A 62 12.02 3.14 -31.36
N THR A 63 11.43 3.32 -30.18
CA THR A 63 11.91 2.68 -28.95
C THR A 63 11.77 1.16 -29.01
N ARG A 64 10.73 0.65 -29.67
CA ARG A 64 10.55 -0.80 -29.91
C ARG A 64 11.65 -1.34 -30.81
N LEU A 65 11.96 -0.66 -31.92
CA LEU A 65 13.01 -1.07 -32.85
C LEU A 65 14.39 -1.12 -32.19
N VAL A 66 14.72 -0.12 -31.36
CA VAL A 66 16.00 -0.07 -30.64
C VAL A 66 16.18 -1.26 -29.69
N LEU A 67 15.10 -1.71 -29.05
CA LEU A 67 15.14 -2.79 -28.06
C LEU A 67 14.86 -4.17 -28.65
N ASP A 68 14.48 -4.27 -29.93
CA ASP A 68 14.02 -5.52 -30.52
C ASP A 68 15.09 -6.62 -30.46
N LEU A 69 16.34 -6.24 -30.76
CA LEU A 69 17.49 -7.16 -30.66
C LEU A 69 17.72 -7.66 -29.23
N ASP A 70 17.61 -6.78 -28.24
CA ASP A 70 17.78 -7.15 -26.82
C ASP A 70 16.67 -8.10 -26.35
N PHE A 71 15.43 -7.88 -26.81
CA PHE A 71 14.29 -8.75 -26.49
C PHE A 71 14.43 -10.12 -27.15
N ILE A 72 14.84 -10.18 -28.41
CA ILE A 72 15.08 -11.45 -29.11
C ILE A 72 16.20 -12.22 -28.40
N GLN A 73 17.29 -11.56 -28.00
CA GLN A 73 18.40 -12.23 -27.34
C GLN A 73 18.05 -12.75 -25.93
N LYS A 74 17.28 -11.99 -25.14
CA LYS A 74 16.98 -12.34 -23.74
C LYS A 74 15.73 -13.19 -23.55
N TYR A 75 14.71 -12.97 -24.37
CA TYR A 75 13.38 -13.57 -24.22
C TYR A 75 12.98 -14.43 -25.42
N ASN A 76 13.80 -14.51 -26.47
CA ASN A 76 13.53 -15.22 -27.72
C ASN A 76 12.22 -14.75 -28.40
N GLU A 77 11.89 -13.47 -28.23
CA GLU A 77 10.64 -12.86 -28.67
C GLU A 77 10.87 -11.44 -29.19
N THR A 78 10.00 -10.99 -30.09
CA THR A 78 10.05 -9.61 -30.62
C THR A 78 9.30 -8.65 -29.71
N THR A 79 9.74 -7.39 -29.69
CA THR A 79 9.08 -6.31 -28.94
C THR A 79 7.63 -6.11 -29.38
N LYS A 80 7.28 -6.41 -30.64
CA LYS A 80 5.92 -6.25 -31.17
C LYS A 80 4.90 -7.20 -30.55
N ASN A 81 5.33 -8.38 -30.10
CA ASN A 81 4.44 -9.38 -29.52
C ASN A 81 4.25 -9.21 -28.00
N ILE A 82 5.06 -8.36 -27.36
CA ILE A 82 5.07 -8.21 -25.90
C ILE A 82 4.66 -6.79 -25.51
N PRO A 83 3.63 -6.61 -24.64
CA PRO A 83 3.37 -5.33 -24.01
C PRO A 83 4.40 -5.08 -22.91
N PHE A 84 5.08 -3.94 -22.98
CA PHE A 84 6.02 -3.47 -21.95
C PHE A 84 5.92 -1.96 -21.79
N PHE A 85 6.40 -1.46 -20.65
CA PHE A 85 6.57 -0.03 -20.39
C PHE A 85 8.06 0.30 -20.37
N ILE A 86 8.42 1.49 -20.86
CA ILE A 86 9.80 1.96 -20.85
C ILE A 86 9.89 3.41 -20.40
N GLY A 87 10.85 3.69 -19.51
CA GLY A 87 11.27 5.05 -19.20
C GLY A 87 12.45 5.44 -20.06
N THR A 88 12.34 6.55 -20.77
CA THR A 88 13.44 7.15 -21.53
C THR A 88 14.08 8.30 -20.72
N TYR A 89 15.42 8.38 -20.77
CA TYR A 89 16.23 9.24 -19.87
C TYR A 89 17.22 10.16 -20.58
N GLY A 90 17.43 9.99 -21.89
CA GLY A 90 18.41 10.74 -22.65
C GLY A 90 17.96 12.18 -22.98
N PRO A 91 18.89 13.09 -23.30
CA PRO A 91 18.58 14.47 -23.69
C PRO A 91 17.99 14.58 -25.11
N GLU A 92 18.28 13.62 -26.00
CA GLU A 92 17.70 13.52 -27.36
C GLU A 92 16.40 12.71 -27.40
N SER A 93 16.25 11.76 -26.48
CA SER A 93 15.00 11.03 -26.26
C SER A 93 14.02 11.86 -25.43
N ASP A 94 12.72 11.68 -25.66
CA ASP A 94 11.68 12.29 -24.83
C ASP A 94 11.95 12.01 -23.33
N ARG A 95 11.91 13.04 -22.47
CA ARG A 95 12.17 12.92 -21.01
C ARG A 95 10.98 12.31 -20.25
N SER A 96 10.14 11.59 -20.97
CA SER A 96 8.87 11.05 -20.51
C SER A 96 9.05 10.10 -19.33
N GLY A 97 10.12 9.30 -19.30
CA GLY A 97 10.47 8.44 -18.16
C GLY A 97 10.69 9.23 -16.86
N LEU A 98 11.51 10.28 -16.93
CA LEU A 98 11.76 11.19 -15.80
C LEU A 98 10.49 11.90 -15.32
N ILE A 99 9.66 12.38 -16.25
CA ILE A 99 8.41 13.06 -15.93
C ILE A 99 7.43 12.09 -15.26
N SER A 100 7.30 10.87 -15.78
CA SER A 100 6.46 9.82 -15.22
C SER A 100 6.89 9.46 -13.79
N MET A 101 8.19 9.27 -13.59
CA MET A 101 8.74 8.97 -12.26
C MET A 101 8.53 10.10 -11.25
N GLY A 102 8.87 11.34 -11.65
CA GLY A 102 8.76 12.49 -10.76
C GLY A 102 7.31 12.74 -10.35
N SER A 103 6.38 12.66 -11.29
CA SER A 103 4.95 12.81 -11.02
C SER A 103 4.39 11.65 -10.17
N ALA A 104 4.76 10.40 -10.46
CA ALA A 104 4.42 9.24 -9.63
C ALA A 104 4.93 9.39 -8.18
N ALA A 105 6.17 9.86 -7.99
CA ALA A 105 6.76 10.10 -6.68
C ALA A 105 6.04 11.23 -5.92
N ILE A 106 5.66 12.31 -6.62
CA ILE A 106 4.91 13.42 -6.03
C ILE A 106 3.52 12.96 -5.57
N ILE A 107 2.78 12.22 -6.40
CA ILE A 107 1.45 11.68 -6.06
C ILE A 107 1.52 10.83 -4.79
N LEU A 108 2.53 9.96 -4.70
CA LEU A 108 2.76 9.12 -3.54
C LEU A 108 3.14 9.93 -2.30
N LEU A 109 4.03 10.91 -2.44
CA LEU A 109 4.45 11.78 -1.33
C LEU A 109 3.28 12.57 -0.76
N ILE A 110 2.41 13.13 -1.61
CA ILE A 110 1.20 13.83 -1.17
C ILE A 110 0.30 12.90 -0.34
N SER A 111 0.17 11.64 -0.78
CA SER A 111 -0.66 10.64 -0.09
C SER A 111 -0.07 10.26 1.27
N LEU A 112 1.25 10.06 1.35
CA LEU A 112 1.94 9.79 2.61
C LEU A 112 1.85 10.98 3.59
N ILE A 113 1.95 12.21 3.09
CA ILE A 113 1.79 13.42 3.93
C ILE A 113 0.36 13.50 4.45
N PHE A 114 -0.65 13.24 3.62
CA PHE A 114 -2.04 13.20 4.04
C PHE A 114 -2.26 12.18 5.17
N ASP A 115 -1.75 10.96 4.99
CA ASP A 115 -1.84 9.90 6.00
C ASP A 115 -1.10 10.25 7.29
N ALA A 116 0.08 10.86 7.19
CA ALA A 116 0.86 11.33 8.34
C ALA A 116 0.13 12.42 9.14
N ILE A 117 -0.54 13.36 8.46
CA ILE A 117 -1.36 14.39 9.11
C ILE A 117 -2.53 13.75 9.86
N LEU A 118 -3.24 12.80 9.23
CA LEU A 118 -4.32 12.07 9.88
C LEU A 118 -3.82 11.27 11.09
N ALA A 119 -2.71 10.55 10.94
CA ALA A 119 -2.07 9.78 12.02
C ALA A 119 -1.71 10.67 13.22
N LYS A 120 -1.10 11.83 12.95
CA LYS A 120 -0.76 12.84 13.96
C LYS A 120 -2.00 13.31 14.70
N ASN A 121 -3.05 13.68 13.98
CA ASN A 121 -4.30 14.15 14.58
C ASN A 121 -4.97 13.08 15.45
N ILE A 122 -5.00 11.83 14.98
CA ILE A 122 -5.51 10.69 15.76
C ILE A 122 -4.71 10.53 17.05
N HIS A 123 -3.37 10.57 16.97
CA HIS A 123 -2.51 10.45 18.15
C HIS A 123 -2.79 11.52 19.20
N TYR A 124 -2.88 12.80 18.80
CA TYR A 124 -3.21 13.89 19.71
C TYR A 124 -4.61 13.72 20.32
N SER A 125 -5.59 13.30 19.53
CA SER A 125 -6.95 13.09 20.02
C SER A 125 -7.02 11.98 21.05
N ILE A 126 -6.32 10.85 20.83
CA ILE A 126 -6.28 9.75 21.82
C ILE A 126 -5.70 10.23 23.16
N LYS A 127 -4.69 11.11 23.13
CA LYS A 127 -4.06 11.65 24.33
C LYS A 127 -5.01 12.57 25.11
N ASN A 128 -5.73 13.44 24.40
CA ASN A 128 -6.52 14.51 24.99
C ASN A 128 -7.96 14.11 25.36
N LEU A 129 -8.50 13.04 24.77
CA LEU A 129 -9.84 12.56 25.11
C LEU A 129 -9.86 11.92 26.51
N ASN A 130 -10.94 12.14 27.25
CA ASN A 130 -11.23 11.53 28.55
C ASN A 130 -11.73 10.08 28.36
N LEU A 131 -10.87 9.23 27.81
CA LEU A 131 -11.10 7.79 27.65
C LEU A 131 -10.37 7.03 28.76
N SER A 132 -10.88 5.86 29.13
CA SER A 132 -10.18 4.96 30.05
C SER A 132 -8.84 4.50 29.45
N ASP A 133 -7.87 4.19 30.31
CA ASP A 133 -6.52 3.78 29.86
C ASP A 133 -6.56 2.53 28.98
N ASN A 134 -7.49 1.61 29.25
CA ASN A 134 -7.71 0.44 28.40
C ASN A 134 -8.18 0.82 26.99
N VAL A 135 -9.13 1.75 26.86
CA VAL A 135 -9.63 2.20 25.56
C VAL A 135 -8.54 2.99 24.80
N LYS A 136 -7.77 3.84 25.50
CA LYS A 136 -6.61 4.53 24.91
C LYS A 136 -5.58 3.54 24.37
N LYS A 137 -5.28 2.48 25.14
CA LYS A 137 -4.36 1.41 24.73
C LYS A 137 -4.84 0.70 23.46
N ILE A 138 -6.13 0.39 23.36
CA ILE A 138 -6.71 -0.24 22.16
C ILE A 138 -6.57 0.67 20.93
N HIS A 139 -7.00 1.93 21.01
CA HIS A 139 -6.88 2.86 19.88
C HIS A 139 -5.41 3.09 19.46
N ARG A 140 -4.49 3.17 20.44
CA ARG A 140 -3.06 3.29 20.17
C ARG A 140 -2.51 2.06 19.45
N ASN A 141 -2.84 0.86 19.91
CA ASN A 141 -2.40 -0.38 19.27
C ASN A 141 -2.94 -0.48 17.84
N LEU A 142 -4.21 -0.12 17.64
CA LEU A 142 -4.82 -0.07 16.33
C LEU A 142 -4.10 0.96 15.43
N LEU A 143 -3.75 2.16 15.91
CA LEU A 143 -3.03 3.16 15.12
C LEU A 143 -1.62 2.69 14.76
N ILE A 144 -0.88 2.13 15.73
CA ILE A 144 0.44 1.55 15.51
C ILE A 144 0.36 0.46 14.44
N THR A 145 -0.65 -0.40 14.52
CA THR A 145 -0.92 -1.43 13.51
C THR A 145 -1.07 -0.84 12.12
N LEU A 146 -1.85 0.25 12.00
CA LEU A 146 -2.10 0.92 10.72
C LEU A 146 -0.82 1.58 10.16
N ILE A 147 0.03 2.12 11.04
CA ILE A 147 1.33 2.67 10.63
C ILE A 147 2.24 1.54 10.15
N ILE A 148 2.32 0.43 10.88
CA ILE A 148 3.15 -0.73 10.52
C ILE A 148 2.75 -1.31 9.15
N GLN A 149 1.46 -1.54 8.92
CA GLN A 149 0.97 -2.04 7.61
C GLN A 149 1.21 -1.05 6.47
N THR A 150 1.44 0.23 6.75
CA THR A 150 1.73 1.22 5.70
C THR A 150 3.22 1.27 5.45
N THR A 151 4.02 1.34 6.51
CA THR A 151 5.47 1.51 6.43
C THR A 151 6.17 0.28 5.86
N ILE A 152 5.80 -0.94 6.27
CA ILE A 152 6.54 -2.14 5.82
C ILE A 152 6.37 -2.37 4.31
N PRO A 153 5.15 -2.38 3.73
CA PRO A 153 4.97 -2.57 2.29
C PRO A 153 5.52 -1.39 1.48
N SER A 154 5.46 -0.18 2.05
CA SER A 154 6.12 0.98 1.47
C SER A 154 7.61 0.70 1.30
N ILE A 155 8.33 0.33 2.36
CA ILE A 155 9.77 0.06 2.27
C ILE A 155 10.06 -1.06 1.26
N LEU A 156 9.32 -2.17 1.34
CA LEU A 156 9.52 -3.32 0.45
C LEU A 156 9.26 -3.01 -1.02
N THR A 157 8.44 -2.01 -1.34
CA THR A 157 8.14 -1.65 -2.73
C THR A 157 8.94 -0.45 -3.21
N PHE A 158 9.08 0.59 -2.39
CA PHE A 158 9.84 1.79 -2.72
C PHE A 158 11.33 1.46 -2.90
N PHE A 159 11.91 0.61 -2.04
CA PHE A 159 13.35 0.33 -2.13
C PHE A 159 13.76 -0.32 -3.47
N PRO A 160 13.13 -1.41 -3.95
CA PRO A 160 13.39 -1.95 -5.27
C PRO A 160 13.10 -0.96 -6.40
N CYS A 161 11.98 -0.21 -6.29
CA CYS A 161 11.64 0.79 -7.29
C CYS A 161 12.73 1.86 -7.39
N LEU A 162 13.19 2.42 -6.27
CA LEU A 162 14.26 3.42 -6.26
C LEU A 162 15.51 2.89 -6.97
N ILE A 163 15.92 1.65 -6.70
CA ILE A 163 17.08 1.07 -7.38
C ILE A 163 16.84 0.97 -8.89
N ILE A 164 15.72 0.37 -9.32
CA ILE A 164 15.34 0.26 -10.75
C ILE A 164 15.33 1.62 -11.44
N TRP A 165 14.88 2.64 -10.73
CA TRP A 165 14.68 3.97 -11.27
C TRP A 165 15.95 4.83 -11.32
N PHE A 166 16.88 4.64 -10.37
CA PHE A 166 18.10 5.44 -10.28
C PHE A 166 19.32 4.78 -10.90
N TYR A 167 19.36 3.45 -11.07
CA TYR A 167 20.53 2.80 -11.68
C TYR A 167 20.88 3.30 -13.09
N PRO A 168 19.94 3.75 -13.96
CA PRO A 168 20.31 4.31 -15.28
C PRO A 168 21.22 5.55 -15.17
N PHE A 169 21.14 6.30 -14.07
CA PHE A 169 22.00 7.47 -13.83
C PHE A 169 23.38 7.10 -13.29
N LEU A 170 23.55 5.89 -12.76
CA LEU A 170 24.81 5.43 -12.19
C LEU A 170 25.73 4.80 -13.23
N ASN A 171 25.28 4.66 -14.50
CA ASN A 171 25.99 3.94 -15.57
C ASN A 171 26.43 2.51 -15.15
N LEU A 172 25.63 1.85 -14.30
CA LEU A 172 25.89 0.49 -13.83
C LEU A 172 24.96 -0.50 -14.55
N ASP A 173 25.51 -1.64 -14.98
CA ASP A 173 24.73 -2.73 -15.56
C ASP A 173 23.96 -3.52 -14.48
N PHE A 174 22.85 -2.95 -14.01
CA PHE A 174 21.93 -3.59 -13.07
C PHE A 174 20.81 -4.41 -13.73
N SER A 175 20.87 -4.57 -15.06
CA SER A 175 19.84 -5.24 -15.87
C SER A 175 19.48 -6.65 -15.38
N TYR A 176 20.45 -7.44 -14.91
CA TYR A 176 20.20 -8.78 -14.36
C TYR A 176 19.42 -8.71 -13.04
N TYR A 177 19.89 -7.90 -12.09
CA TYR A 177 19.26 -7.75 -10.76
C TYR A 177 17.88 -7.11 -10.86
N SER A 178 17.72 -6.13 -11.75
CA SER A 178 16.43 -5.49 -12.04
C SER A 178 15.39 -6.51 -12.49
N ASN A 179 15.68 -7.26 -13.56
CA ASN A 179 14.72 -8.22 -14.13
C ASN A 179 14.52 -9.47 -13.27
N SER A 180 15.57 -9.98 -12.61
CA SER A 180 15.50 -11.26 -11.91
C SER A 180 15.13 -11.16 -10.43
N ILE A 181 15.34 -10.00 -9.80
CA ILE A 181 15.10 -9.82 -8.35
C ILE A 181 14.10 -8.71 -8.09
N PHE A 182 14.39 -7.47 -8.53
CA PHE A 182 13.61 -6.30 -8.11
C PHE A 182 12.22 -6.25 -8.73
N VAL A 183 12.10 -6.51 -10.03
CA VAL A 183 10.79 -6.56 -10.72
C VAL A 183 9.90 -7.68 -10.15
N PRO A 184 10.37 -8.93 -9.96
CA PRO A 184 9.61 -9.96 -9.26
C PRO A 184 9.24 -9.59 -7.83
N MET A 185 10.15 -8.97 -7.06
CA MET A 185 9.89 -8.55 -5.69
C MET A 185 8.77 -7.51 -5.61
N VAL A 186 8.74 -6.54 -6.53
CA VAL A 186 7.61 -5.61 -6.67
C VAL A 186 6.35 -6.37 -7.06
N ASN A 187 6.37 -7.27 -8.04
CA ASN A 187 5.15 -7.97 -8.45
C ASN A 187 4.61 -8.96 -7.40
N CYS A 188 5.46 -9.49 -6.53
CA CYS A 188 5.06 -10.39 -5.43
C CYS A 188 4.61 -9.63 -4.18
N TYR A 189 4.80 -8.31 -4.10
CA TYR A 189 4.40 -7.52 -2.92
C TYR A 189 2.96 -7.81 -2.46
N PRO A 190 1.94 -7.94 -3.34
CA PRO A 190 0.56 -8.14 -2.90
C PRO A 190 0.34 -9.45 -2.15
N PHE A 191 1.17 -10.44 -2.43
CA PHE A 191 1.15 -11.73 -1.74
C PHE A 191 1.94 -11.66 -0.43
N ILE A 192 3.07 -10.95 -0.43
CA ILE A 192 3.93 -10.79 0.75
C ILE A 192 3.25 -9.92 1.83
N ASP A 193 2.51 -8.90 1.42
CA ASP A 193 1.90 -7.90 2.30
C ASP A 193 0.99 -8.51 3.40
N PRO A 194 -0.03 -9.34 3.07
CA PRO A 194 -0.84 -10.01 4.09
C PRO A 194 -0.03 -10.91 5.03
N ILE A 195 1.00 -11.61 4.52
CA ILE A 195 1.84 -12.50 5.33
C ILE A 195 2.63 -11.68 6.34
N VAL A 196 3.28 -10.61 5.89
CA VAL A 196 4.10 -9.75 6.74
C VAL A 196 3.25 -9.08 7.81
N ILE A 197 2.08 -8.55 7.46
CA ILE A 197 1.14 -7.95 8.43
C ILE A 197 0.69 -8.99 9.48
N THR A 198 0.35 -10.19 9.02
CA THR A 198 -0.11 -11.28 9.89
C THR A 198 0.96 -11.70 10.90
N LEU A 199 2.22 -11.77 10.47
CA LEU A 199 3.35 -12.13 11.35
C LEU A 199 3.80 -10.98 12.26
N ALA A 200 3.73 -9.74 11.77
CA ALA A 200 4.15 -8.55 12.52
C ALA A 200 3.21 -8.20 13.68
N LEU A 201 1.92 -8.50 13.55
CA LEU A 201 0.92 -8.14 14.56
C LEU A 201 0.69 -9.27 15.54
N ASN A 202 0.94 -9.00 16.82
CA ASN A 202 0.84 -9.97 17.92
C ASN A 202 -0.52 -10.68 17.97
N ASP A 203 -1.61 -9.94 17.72
CA ASP A 203 -2.96 -10.48 17.78
C ASP A 203 -3.23 -11.42 16.60
N TYR A 204 -2.77 -11.07 15.39
CA TYR A 204 -2.94 -11.90 14.20
C TYR A 204 -2.05 -13.14 14.24
N ARG A 205 -0.76 -13.00 14.58
CA ARG A 205 0.13 -14.15 14.70
C ARG A 205 -0.35 -15.13 15.77
N MET A 206 -0.89 -14.64 16.90
CA MET A 206 -1.45 -15.53 17.93
C MET A 206 -2.63 -16.34 17.40
N VAL A 207 -3.55 -15.71 16.66
CA VAL A 207 -4.70 -16.41 16.07
C VAL A 207 -4.23 -17.45 15.07
N VAL A 208 -3.30 -17.10 14.19
CA VAL A 208 -2.75 -18.03 13.19
C VAL A 208 -2.03 -19.21 13.87
N PHE A 209 -1.16 -18.95 14.84
CA PHE A 209 -0.49 -20.03 15.59
C PHE A 209 -1.47 -20.87 16.44
N LYS A 210 -2.59 -20.30 16.89
CA LYS A 210 -3.67 -21.07 17.53
C LYS A 210 -4.43 -21.95 16.54
N CYS A 211 -4.62 -21.51 15.30
CA CYS A 211 -5.24 -22.34 14.26
C CYS A 211 -4.34 -23.53 13.86
N PHE A 212 -3.01 -23.36 13.93
CA PHE A 212 -2.03 -24.41 13.67
C PHE A 212 -1.75 -25.33 14.88
N LYS A 213 -2.10 -24.91 16.09
CA LYS A 213 -2.13 -25.80 17.27
C LYS A 213 -3.47 -26.52 17.29
N ARG A 214 -3.48 -27.84 17.46
CA ARG A 214 -4.73 -28.59 17.71
C ARG A 214 -5.52 -27.90 18.82
N PRO A 215 -6.86 -27.82 18.75
CA PRO A 215 -7.66 -27.17 19.77
C PRO A 215 -7.42 -27.89 21.10
N THR A 216 -6.58 -27.31 21.96
CA THR A 216 -6.56 -27.66 23.37
C THR A 216 -7.85 -27.11 23.94
N GLN A 217 -8.69 -28.00 24.46
CA GLN A 217 -9.97 -27.70 25.09
C GLN A 217 -9.85 -26.45 25.96
N ILE A 218 -10.49 -25.37 25.54
CA ILE A 218 -10.67 -24.20 26.38
C ILE A 218 -11.71 -24.60 27.41
N HIS A 219 -11.24 -24.84 28.64
CA HIS A 219 -12.11 -25.03 29.80
C HIS A 219 -13.05 -23.82 29.90
N SER A 220 -14.34 -24.08 29.77
CA SER A 220 -15.42 -23.10 29.86
C SER A 220 -15.41 -22.42 31.23
N TYR A 221 -14.85 -21.22 31.33
CA TYR A 221 -15.18 -20.33 32.44
C TYR A 221 -16.60 -19.82 32.22
N ASN A 222 -17.50 -20.29 33.08
CA ASN A 222 -18.91 -19.97 33.14
C ASN A 222 -19.16 -18.46 33.02
N THR A 223 -19.71 -18.05 31.88
CA THR A 223 -20.23 -16.70 31.60
C THR A 223 -21.68 -16.55 32.06
N SER A 224 -22.11 -17.30 33.07
CA SER A 224 -23.48 -17.29 33.60
C SER A 224 -23.71 -16.35 34.79
N THR A 225 -22.69 -15.67 35.32
CA THR A 225 -22.82 -14.82 36.52
C THR A 225 -22.80 -13.31 36.29
N PHE A 226 -22.62 -12.83 35.04
CA PHE A 226 -22.56 -11.37 34.77
C PHE A 226 -23.88 -10.74 34.30
N PHE A 227 -24.91 -11.53 33.96
CA PHE A 227 -26.17 -11.01 33.44
C PHE A 227 -27.29 -10.83 34.47
N THR A 228 -27.13 -11.31 35.72
CA THR A 228 -28.19 -11.25 36.74
C THR A 228 -28.15 -10.04 37.66
N THR A 229 -27.10 -9.22 37.66
CA THR A 229 -26.98 -8.09 38.61
C THR A 229 -27.42 -6.73 38.05
N VAL A 230 -27.99 -6.68 36.84
CA VAL A 230 -28.43 -5.42 36.19
C VAL A 230 -29.97 -5.29 36.12
N LEU A 231 -30.72 -6.25 36.70
CA LEU A 231 -32.19 -6.24 36.65
C LEU A 231 -32.88 -6.42 38.02
N THR A 232 -32.29 -5.89 39.10
CA THR A 232 -32.99 -5.64 40.37
C THR A 232 -32.51 -4.33 40.95
#